data_AF-A0A1B4XIS4-F1
#
_entry.id   AF-A0A1B4XIS4-F1
#
_cell.length_a   1.000
_cell.length_b   1.000
_cell.length_c   1.000
_cell.angle_alpha   90.00
_cell.angle_beta   90.00
_cell.angle_gamma   90.00
#
_symmetry.space_group_name_H-M   'P 1'
#
loop_
_entity.id
_entity.type
_entity.pdbx_description
1 polymer ?
#
loop_
_entity_poly.entity_id
_entity_poly.type
_entity_poly.pdbx_seq_one_letter_code
_entity_poly.pdbx_strand_id
1 'polypeptide(L)'
;MKLPELMRAVGDVAQTGGTAAQCEGLAREAGRLADMVGWASGPIDPQGQLLERLATLQEDLDVRHAQSSDAGIAMLHDALTVLGRAIARHDEQLDPESAGEDEGEDFA
;
A
#
# COMPACT_ATOMS: atom_id res chain seq x y z
N MET A 1 4.52 -10.50 -10.05
CA MET A 1 3.96 -10.99 -8.77
C MET A 1 2.63 -10.29 -8.57
N LYS A 2 1.67 -10.93 -7.92
CA LYS A 2 0.35 -10.33 -7.65
C LYS A 2 0.34 -9.62 -6.30
N LEU A 3 -0.61 -8.71 -6.13
CA LEU A 3 -0.74 -7.91 -4.91
C LEU A 3 -0.80 -8.74 -3.60
N PRO A 4 -1.60 -9.83 -3.49
CA PRO A 4 -1.60 -10.65 -2.28
C PRO A 4 -0.26 -11.34 -1.99
N GLU A 5 0.49 -11.70 -3.04
CA GLU A 5 1.81 -12.31 -2.91
C GLU A 5 2.84 -11.28 -2.42
N LEU A 6 2.77 -10.05 -2.94
CA LEU A 6 3.59 -8.93 -2.47
C LEU A 6 3.34 -8.67 -0.98
N MET A 7 2.08 -8.57 -0.56
CA MET A 7 1.76 -8.30 0.85
C MET A 7 2.28 -9.39 1.79
N ARG A 8 2.18 -10.65 1.36
CA ARG A 8 2.73 -11.76 2.15
C ARG A 8 4.24 -11.66 2.27
N ALA A 9 4.94 -11.43 1.17
CA ALA A 9 6.40 -11.32 1.16
C ALA A 9 6.90 -10.11 1.95
N VAL A 10 6.18 -8.98 1.91
CA VAL A 10 6.45 -7.81 2.74
C VAL A 10 6.27 -8.15 4.22
N GLY A 11 5.19 -8.85 4.59
CA GLY A 11 4.99 -9.31 5.97
C GLY A 11 6.14 -10.19 6.47
N ASP A 12 6.64 -11.10 5.63
CA ASP A 12 7.81 -11.92 5.96
C ASP A 12 9.06 -11.05 6.20
N VAL A 13 9.28 -10.02 5.38
CA VAL A 13 10.39 -9.06 5.56
C VAL A 13 10.21 -8.22 6.82
N ALA A 14 9.01 -7.74 7.11
CA ALA A 14 8.72 -6.95 8.30
C ALA A 14 9.02 -7.74 9.59
N GLN A 15 8.70 -9.04 9.61
CA GLN A 15 8.95 -9.91 10.75
C GLN A 15 10.42 -10.35 10.89
N THR A 16 11.09 -10.64 9.77
CA THR A 16 12.45 -11.24 9.79
C THR A 16 13.57 -10.23 9.58
N GLY A 17 13.27 -9.06 9.02
CA GLY A 17 14.23 -8.04 8.57
C GLY A 17 14.76 -8.21 7.16
N GLY A 18 14.46 -9.32 6.48
CA GLY A 18 14.87 -9.55 5.09
C GLY A 18 16.36 -9.30 4.80
N THR A 19 16.67 -9.12 3.53
CA THR A 19 17.98 -8.65 3.05
C THR A 19 17.73 -7.43 2.17
N ALA A 20 18.72 -6.55 2.04
CA ALA A 20 18.61 -5.38 1.15
C ALA A 20 18.15 -5.75 -0.28
N ALA A 21 18.67 -6.83 -0.86
CA ALA A 21 18.28 -7.30 -2.19
C ALA A 21 16.81 -7.78 -2.25
N GLN A 22 16.29 -8.39 -1.17
CA GLN A 22 14.88 -8.76 -1.07
C GLN A 22 14.01 -7.51 -0.97
N CYS A 23 14.36 -6.55 -0.11
CA CYS A 23 13.64 -5.29 0.03
C CYS A 23 13.60 -4.53 -1.30
N GLU A 24 14.73 -4.48 -2.03
CA GLU A 24 14.78 -3.90 -3.37
C GLU A 24 13.88 -4.61 -4.39
N GLY A 25 13.88 -5.94 -4.38
CA GLY A 25 13.04 -6.73 -5.27
C GLY A 25 11.55 -6.45 -5.03
N LEU A 26 11.14 -6.39 -3.76
CA LEU A 26 9.77 -6.10 -3.35
C LEU A 26 9.38 -4.65 -3.64
N ALA A 27 10.27 -3.68 -3.41
CA ALA A 27 10.03 -2.27 -3.73
C ALA A 27 9.80 -2.06 -5.23
N ARG A 28 10.60 -2.71 -6.09
CA ARG A 28 10.39 -2.68 -7.55
C ARG A 28 9.05 -3.30 -7.95
N GLU A 29 8.63 -4.36 -7.28
CA GLU A 29 7.32 -4.96 -7.55
C GLU A 29 6.17 -4.08 -7.09
N ALA A 30 6.28 -3.45 -5.92
CA ALA A 30 5.30 -2.48 -5.43
C ALA A 30 5.14 -1.32 -6.41
N GLY A 31 6.25 -0.77 -6.92
CA GLY A 31 6.24 0.25 -7.97
C GLY A 31 5.56 -0.22 -9.26
N ARG A 32 5.88 -1.43 -9.74
CA ARG A 32 5.20 -2.02 -10.92
C ARG A 32 3.69 -2.15 -10.74
N LEU A 33 3.25 -2.58 -9.55
CA LEU A 33 1.82 -2.68 -9.25
C LEU A 33 1.17 -1.30 -9.17
N ALA A 34 1.86 -0.31 -8.61
CA ALA A 34 1.38 1.07 -8.56
C ALA A 34 1.17 1.67 -9.97
N ASP A 35 2.04 1.34 -10.93
CA ASP A 35 1.85 1.75 -12.34
C ASP A 35 0.67 1.03 -13.01
N MET A 36 0.31 -0.15 -12.51
CA MET A 36 -0.75 -1.00 -13.07
C MET A 36 -2.15 -0.71 -12.51
N VAL A 37 -2.28 -0.03 -11.37
CA VAL A 37 -3.59 0.17 -10.71
C VAL A 37 -4.61 0.84 -11.63
N GLY A 38 -4.20 1.83 -12.43
CA GLY A 38 -5.09 2.55 -13.35
C GLY A 38 -5.65 1.72 -14.51
N TRP A 39 -5.21 0.47 -14.66
CA TRP A 39 -5.72 -0.47 -15.65
C TRP A 39 -6.74 -1.45 -15.07
N ALA A 40 -7.00 -1.41 -13.76
CA ALA A 40 -7.99 -2.26 -13.12
C ALA A 40 -9.41 -1.88 -13.59
N SER A 41 -10.22 -2.88 -13.93
CA SER A 41 -11.59 -2.69 -14.44
C SER A 41 -12.62 -2.27 -13.39
N GLY A 42 -12.21 -2.06 -12.14
CA GLY A 42 -13.07 -1.75 -11.00
C GLY A 42 -12.24 -1.40 -9.76
N PRO A 43 -12.91 -1.15 -8.61
CA PRO A 43 -12.21 -0.82 -7.38
C PRO A 43 -11.32 -1.99 -6.94
N ILE A 44 -10.10 -1.66 -6.52
CA ILE A 44 -9.09 -2.61 -6.07
C ILE A 44 -9.33 -2.98 -4.61
N ASP A 45 -9.73 -2.00 -3.79
CA ASP A 45 -10.03 -2.14 -2.38
C ASP A 45 -11.39 -1.52 -1.99
N PRO A 46 -12.50 -2.10 -2.48
CA PRO A 46 -13.84 -1.55 -2.24
C PRO A 46 -14.25 -1.53 -0.75
N GLN A 47 -13.50 -2.18 0.14
CA GLN A 47 -13.81 -2.29 1.57
C GLN A 47 -12.75 -1.64 2.46
N GLY A 48 -11.69 -1.03 1.90
CA GLY A 48 -10.60 -0.43 2.67
C GLY A 48 -9.66 -1.42 3.39
N GLN A 49 -9.95 -2.73 3.35
CA GLN A 49 -9.21 -3.75 4.09
C GLN A 49 -7.78 -3.94 3.57
N LEU A 50 -7.57 -3.70 2.28
CA LEU A 50 -6.24 -3.80 1.67
C LEU A 50 -5.37 -2.63 2.13
N LEU A 51 -5.91 -1.42 2.11
CA LEU A 51 -5.22 -0.21 2.56
C LEU A 51 -4.92 -0.25 4.06
N GLU A 52 -5.87 -0.72 4.88
CA GLU A 52 -5.62 -0.97 6.31
C GLU A 52 -4.45 -1.94 6.53
N ARG A 53 -4.45 -3.06 5.78
CA ARG A 53 -3.36 -4.04 5.90
C ARG A 53 -2.02 -3.48 5.38
N LEU A 54 -2.03 -2.65 4.34
CA LEU A 54 -0.83 -1.94 3.89
C LEU A 54 -0.29 -1.02 4.99
N ALA A 55 -1.16 -0.26 5.66
CA ALA A 55 -0.78 0.62 6.76
C ALA A 55 -0.13 -0.17 7.91
N THR A 56 -0.72 -1.31 8.33
CA THR A 56 -0.10 -2.18 9.34
C THR A 56 1.30 -2.67 8.92
N LEU A 57 1.47 -3.08 7.66
CA LEU A 57 2.78 -3.51 7.17
C LEU A 57 3.79 -2.35 7.15
N GLN A 58 3.35 -1.13 6.84
CA GLN A 58 4.20 0.05 6.88
C GLN A 58 4.66 0.38 8.30
N GLU A 59 3.76 0.31 9.29
CA GLU A 59 4.11 0.47 10.71
C GLU A 59 5.12 -0.58 11.17
N ASP A 60 4.94 -1.84 10.77
CA ASP A 60 5.88 -2.92 11.10
C ASP A 60 7.27 -2.66 10.47
N LEU A 61 7.31 -2.17 9.23
CA LEU A 61 8.56 -1.81 8.55
C LEU A 61 9.24 -0.61 9.21
N ASP A 62 8.48 0.39 9.68
CA ASP A 62 9.01 1.53 10.42
C ASP A 62 9.67 1.10 11.73
N VAL A 63 9.00 0.23 12.50
CA VAL A 63 9.56 -0.36 13.72
C VAL A 63 10.86 -1.12 13.39
N ARG A 64 10.85 -1.90 12.30
CA ARG A 64 12.03 -2.68 11.90
C ARG A 64 13.18 -1.79 11.43
N HIS A 65 12.89 -0.73 10.68
CA HIS A 65 13.88 0.24 10.24
C HIS A 65 14.49 0.98 11.44
N ALA A 66 13.68 1.38 12.42
CA ALA A 66 14.18 2.01 13.64
C ALA A 66 15.15 1.11 14.42
N GLN A 67 14.97 -0.21 14.37
CA GLN A 67 15.86 -1.18 15.04
C GLN A 67 17.14 -1.48 14.26
N SER A 68 17.07 -1.50 12.93
CA SER A 68 18.15 -2.01 12.07
C SER A 68 18.91 -0.91 11.32
N SER A 69 18.29 0.25 11.12
CA SER A 69 18.75 1.31 10.20
C SER A 69 19.02 0.80 8.78
N ASP A 70 18.32 -0.25 8.34
CA ASP A 70 18.47 -0.81 6.98
C ASP A 70 17.75 0.06 5.94
N ALA A 71 18.53 0.70 5.08
CA ALA A 71 18.02 1.56 4.00
C ALA A 71 17.10 0.83 3.02
N GLY A 72 17.27 -0.49 2.85
CA GLY A 72 16.37 -1.31 2.04
C GLY A 72 14.96 -1.36 2.62
N ILE A 73 14.81 -1.41 3.94
CA ILE A 73 13.51 -1.40 4.62
C ILE A 73 12.81 -0.04 4.42
N ALA A 74 13.54 1.07 4.58
CA ALA A 74 13.01 2.41 4.33
C ALA A 74 12.53 2.55 2.86
N MET A 75 13.31 2.05 1.91
CA MET A 75 12.94 2.09 0.50
C MET A 75 11.70 1.22 0.19
N LEU A 76 11.58 0.05 0.83
CA LEU A 76 10.39 -0.79 0.70
C LEU A 76 9.16 -0.08 1.27
N HIS A 77 9.28 0.55 2.45
CA HIS A 77 8.22 1.36 3.04
C HIS A 77 7.75 2.48 2.09
N ASP A 78 8.67 3.22 1.49
CA ASP A 78 8.34 4.30 0.55
C ASP A 78 7.61 3.77 -0.69
N ALA A 79 8.05 2.63 -1.24
CA ALA A 79 7.40 2.01 -2.38
C ALA A 79 5.96 1.54 -2.05
N LEU A 80 5.72 1.05 -0.84
CA LEU A 80 4.38 0.69 -0.38
C LEU A 80 3.51 1.92 -0.15
N THR A 81 4.09 3.02 0.31
CA THR A 81 3.38 4.31 0.42
C THR A 81 2.86 4.77 -0.95
N VAL A 82 3.70 4.65 -1.99
CA VAL A 82 3.32 4.99 -3.36
C VAL A 82 2.20 4.08 -3.87
N LEU A 83 2.32 2.77 -3.65
CA LEU A 83 1.30 1.80 -4.03
C LEU A 83 -0.04 2.06 -3.35
N GLY A 84 -0.05 2.28 -2.02
CA GLY A 84 -1.27 2.57 -1.27
C GLY A 84 -1.98 3.83 -1.77
N ARG A 85 -1.23 4.91 -2.03
CA ARG A 85 -1.78 6.13 -2.62
C ARG A 85 -2.36 5.92 -4.01
N ALA A 86 -1.70 5.10 -4.84
CA ALA A 86 -2.15 4.82 -6.19
C ALA A 86 -3.47 4.02 -6.17
N ILE A 87 -3.61 3.06 -5.25
CA ILE A 87 -4.86 2.31 -5.02
C ILE A 87 -5.97 3.24 -4.53
N ALA A 88 -5.72 4.00 -3.46
CA ALA A 88 -6.72 4.89 -2.87
C ALA A 88 -7.26 5.89 -3.91
N ARG A 89 -6.35 6.51 -4.68
CA ARG A 89 -6.72 7.43 -5.76
C ARG A 89 -7.54 6.76 -6.85
N HIS A 90 -7.16 5.54 -7.26
CA HIS A 90 -7.90 4.81 -8.31
C HIS A 90 -9.32 4.49 -7.86
N ASP A 91 -9.48 4.03 -6.61
CA ASP A 91 -10.78 3.68 -6.06
C ASP A 91 -11.66 4.93 -5.86
N GLU A 92 -11.10 6.04 -5.33
CA GLU A 92 -11.77 7.35 -5.25
C GLU A 92 -12.23 7.87 -6.62
N GLN A 93 -11.44 7.62 -7.68
CA GLN A 93 -11.80 8.04 -9.04
C GLN A 93 -12.94 7.21 -9.63
N LEU A 94 -13.11 5.96 -9.19
CA LEU A 94 -14.19 5.08 -9.62
C LEU A 94 -15.48 5.32 -8.85
N ASP A 95 -15.39 5.78 -7.60
CA ASP A 95 -16.52 6.15 -6.76
C ASP A 95 -16.29 7.51 -6.07
N PRO A 96 -16.54 8.63 -6.78
CA PRO A 96 -16.36 9.95 -6.21
C PRO A 96 -17.40 10.31 -5.15
N GLU A 97 -18.52 9.58 -5.06
CA GLU A 97 -19.57 9.81 -4.06
C GLU A 97 -19.14 9.27 -2.68
N SER A 98 -18.39 8.17 -2.62
CA SER A 98 -17.76 7.68 -1.38
C SER A 98 -16.75 8.65 -0.75
N ALA A 99 -16.26 9.65 -1.50
CA ALA A 99 -15.35 10.69 -1.00
C ALA A 99 -16.08 11.97 -0.50
N GLY A 100 -17.41 12.02 -0.61
CA GLY A 100 -18.19 13.27 -0.46
C GLY A 100 -19.51 13.17 0.31
N GLU A 101 -19.79 12.08 1.03
CA GLU A 101 -20.98 12.02 1.91
C GLU A 101 -20.71 12.65 3.29
N ASP A 102 -20.36 13.95 3.30
CA ASP A 102 -20.59 14.84 4.47
C ASP A 102 -20.83 16.28 3.98
N GLU A 103 -21.90 16.50 3.24
CA GLU A 103 -22.51 17.83 3.12
C GLU A 103 -24.01 17.75 3.40
N GLY A 104 -24.34 17.94 4.68
CA GLY A 104 -25.31 18.97 5.07
C GLY A 104 -26.79 18.61 4.95
N GLU A 105 -27.35 18.25 6.10
CA GLU A 105 -28.76 18.29 6.43
C GLU A 105 -29.51 19.54 5.92
N ASP A 106 -30.67 19.26 5.34
CA ASP A 106 -31.98 19.91 5.54
C ASP A 106 -32.16 21.40 5.19
N PHE A 107 -32.82 21.64 4.06
CA PHE A 107 -33.62 22.86 3.85
C PHE A 107 -35.00 22.47 3.28
N ALA A 108 -35.97 22.26 4.16
CA ALA A 108 -37.41 22.28 3.86
C ALA A 108 -38.17 23.08 4.91
#